data_AF-A0A9D0VCC4-F1
#
_entry.id   AF-A0A9D0VCC4-F1
#
_cell.length_a   1.000
_cell.length_b   1.000
_cell.length_c   1.000
_cell.angle_alpha   90.00
_cell.angle_beta   90.00
_cell.angle_gamma   90.00
#
_symmetry.space_group_name_H-M   'P 1'
#
loop_
_entity.id
_entity.type
_entity.pdbx_description
1 polymer ?
#
loop_
_entity_poly.entity_id
_entity_poly.type
_entity_poly.pdbx_seq_one_letter_code
_entity_poly.pdbx_strand_id
1 'polypeptide(L)'
;MDRERSRWLALLLLACGCQGRGVLGELAPPRQLLLVVEEPRHGAYVGEGPVTVRGWVSEPGAVVWIEGHEVNLAADHSFRATVPVDTPSRTIDVEAARPGTHLRERRTVIAGDDPLSGWPGAITARLTQVGLDHLADGLAAQIDALDPAGLLEAALPDLAIGGLSLSVIGARTYPAQVVLEPGDGELSLSASLRSLELELSLGAAGGTVPIVLGLEELSLSASATLGLSSDGSLIASVSDTEVALGTPILQWGTLELLLLESLGATVTELVGGAMERILDLGALLLPALPLGAPLQLELDLFGAPLQLELGDVGIDPQGVGARLDVEIGIDPEGTARIPTAAEAGRQADLAVVLHEGMLQNMLAGDLLEQLELELELEGLLAELLALPLSTLPGGTALPADRQRICLSVSPGELRVARLEPSLDPLARLVLPELALWVGVGSGDEPCSTWLEASVALEAGLVVHGGTELGLELAVTDGALLSYAAPGIYPEDEVIGGLDVLIDASISLLDSPLTLDVSELFGTDPILGLVTTPRLLGAEPIRGDDGLPIDGLVLLPISLWDRAP
;
A
#
# COMPACT_ATOMS: atom_id res chain seq x y z
N MET A 1 80.71 -86.22 8.85
CA MET A 1 81.20 -84.83 8.81
C MET A 1 80.58 -84.13 7.61
N ASP A 2 79.24 -84.21 7.54
CA ASP A 2 78.46 -84.06 6.31
C ASP A 2 76.98 -83.73 6.64
N ARG A 3 76.77 -82.83 7.61
CA ARG A 3 75.44 -82.41 8.06
C ARG A 3 75.32 -80.94 8.52
N GLU A 4 76.38 -80.14 8.37
CA GLU A 4 76.35 -78.70 8.74
C GLU A 4 76.54 -77.72 7.58
N ARG A 5 76.85 -78.20 6.36
CA ARG A 5 76.91 -77.33 5.16
C ARG A 5 75.57 -77.15 4.43
N SER A 6 74.55 -77.96 4.75
CA SER A 6 73.21 -77.85 4.13
C SER A 6 72.25 -76.91 4.85
N ARG A 7 72.66 -76.29 5.98
CA ARG A 7 71.86 -75.30 6.72
C ARG A 7 72.16 -73.84 6.35
N TRP A 8 73.29 -73.57 5.68
CA TRP A 8 73.65 -72.22 5.24
C TRP A 8 73.15 -71.88 3.82
N LEU A 9 72.75 -72.86 3.00
CA LEU A 9 72.15 -72.58 1.69
C LEU A 9 70.62 -72.32 1.75
N ALA A 10 69.93 -72.80 2.79
CA ALA A 10 68.49 -72.54 2.98
C ALA A 10 68.21 -71.17 3.64
N LEU A 11 69.22 -70.54 4.26
CA LEU A 11 69.11 -69.21 4.86
C LEU A 11 69.50 -68.07 3.92
N LEU A 12 70.14 -68.38 2.78
CA LEU A 12 70.51 -67.38 1.75
C LEU A 12 69.47 -67.26 0.62
N LEU A 13 68.50 -68.17 0.53
CA LEU A 13 67.36 -68.06 -0.40
C LEU A 13 66.09 -67.46 0.23
N LEU A 14 66.13 -67.10 1.52
CA LEU A 14 65.08 -66.32 2.22
C LEU A 14 65.43 -64.82 2.37
N ALA A 15 66.59 -64.38 1.87
CA ALA A 15 67.03 -62.97 1.85
C ALA A 15 67.00 -62.33 0.45
N CYS A 16 66.35 -62.98 -0.52
CA CYS A 16 65.79 -62.35 -1.71
C CYS A 16 64.27 -62.56 -1.72
N GLY A 17 63.63 -62.22 -0.60
CA GLY A 17 62.27 -61.73 -0.69
C GLY A 17 62.34 -60.44 -1.48
N CYS A 18 61.97 -60.50 -2.77
CA CYS A 18 61.55 -59.31 -3.48
C CYS A 18 60.56 -58.59 -2.55
N GLN A 19 60.98 -57.48 -1.95
CA GLN A 19 60.06 -56.37 -1.72
C GLN A 19 59.61 -55.95 -3.11
N GLY A 20 58.66 -56.71 -3.67
CA GLY A 20 57.60 -56.10 -4.42
C GLY A 20 56.99 -55.11 -3.45
N ARG A 21 57.51 -53.88 -3.47
CA ARG A 21 56.66 -52.73 -3.29
C ARG A 21 55.59 -52.90 -4.36
N GLY A 22 54.52 -53.60 -3.99
CA GLY A 22 53.21 -53.32 -4.51
C GLY A 22 52.97 -51.86 -4.17
N VAL A 23 53.46 -50.97 -5.01
CA VAL A 23 52.81 -49.68 -5.26
C VAL A 23 51.61 -50.00 -6.15
N LEU A 24 50.74 -50.90 -5.68
CA LEU A 24 49.34 -50.56 -5.71
C LEU A 24 49.23 -49.63 -4.52
N GLY A 25 49.64 -48.37 -4.73
CA GLY A 25 49.14 -47.31 -3.88
C GLY A 25 47.65 -47.51 -3.92
N GLU A 26 47.10 -47.95 -2.81
CA GLU A 26 45.68 -47.89 -2.54
C GLU A 26 45.30 -46.49 -2.97
N LEU A 27 44.66 -46.38 -4.13
CA LEU A 27 44.28 -45.10 -4.71
C LEU A 27 43.52 -44.45 -3.58
N ALA A 28 44.07 -43.35 -3.06
CA ALA A 28 43.37 -42.56 -2.06
C ALA A 28 41.93 -42.44 -2.57
N PRO A 29 40.92 -42.80 -1.74
CA PRO A 29 39.54 -42.86 -2.20
C PRO A 29 39.25 -41.57 -2.97
N PRO A 30 38.62 -41.65 -4.15
CA PRO A 30 38.44 -40.48 -4.99
C PRO A 30 37.84 -39.38 -4.12
N ARG A 31 38.59 -38.29 -3.96
CA ARG A 31 38.11 -37.16 -3.17
C ARG A 31 36.78 -36.75 -3.78
N GLN A 32 35.76 -36.64 -2.94
CA GLN A 32 34.47 -36.18 -3.39
C GLN A 32 34.63 -34.70 -3.75
N LEU A 33 34.16 -34.33 -4.94
CA LEU A 33 34.02 -32.93 -5.28
C LEU A 33 33.06 -32.33 -4.24
N LEU A 34 33.48 -31.24 -3.62
CA LEU A 34 32.68 -30.44 -2.70
C LEU A 34 32.76 -29.01 -3.23
N LEU A 35 31.60 -28.39 -3.37
CA LEU A 35 31.42 -26.99 -3.64
C LEU A 35 30.87 -26.35 -2.36
N VAL A 36 31.45 -25.22 -1.96
CA VAL A 36 30.95 -24.40 -0.86
C VAL A 36 30.91 -22.95 -1.32
N VAL A 37 29.73 -22.35 -1.35
CA VAL A 37 29.57 -20.89 -1.47
C VAL A 37 29.51 -20.27 -0.08
N GLU A 38 30.48 -19.40 0.22
CA GLU A 38 30.62 -18.74 1.53
C GLU A 38 29.84 -17.41 1.59
N GLU A 39 29.91 -16.63 0.51
CA GLU A 39 29.23 -15.36 0.34
C GLU A 39 28.65 -15.27 -1.09
N PRO A 40 27.47 -14.64 -1.28
CA PRO A 40 26.54 -14.20 -0.25
C PRO A 40 25.85 -15.38 0.45
N ARG A 41 25.33 -15.14 1.66
CA ARG A 41 24.41 -16.11 2.30
C ARG A 41 23.09 -16.11 1.54
N HIS A 42 22.44 -17.26 1.54
CA HIS A 42 21.07 -17.39 1.06
C HIS A 42 20.14 -16.44 1.82
N GLY A 43 19.32 -15.68 1.11
CA GLY A 43 18.40 -14.69 1.67
C GLY A 43 19.06 -13.40 2.17
N ALA A 44 20.35 -13.17 1.89
CA ALA A 44 21.01 -11.95 2.33
C ALA A 44 20.53 -10.73 1.53
N TYR A 45 20.24 -9.64 2.24
CA TYR A 45 20.12 -8.29 1.70
C TYR A 45 21.51 -7.77 1.32
N VAL A 46 21.69 -7.35 0.07
CA VAL A 46 23.00 -6.97 -0.48
C VAL A 46 23.15 -5.48 -0.78
N GLY A 47 22.15 -4.67 -0.42
CA GLY A 47 22.11 -3.24 -0.73
C GLY A 47 21.97 -2.98 -2.22
N GLU A 48 22.26 -1.74 -2.62
CA GLU A 48 22.23 -1.31 -4.01
C GLU A 48 23.51 -1.71 -4.76
N GLY A 49 23.36 -2.51 -5.81
CA GLY A 49 24.42 -2.80 -6.78
C GLY A 49 24.92 -4.25 -6.77
N PRO A 50 26.11 -4.49 -7.35
CA PRO A 50 26.56 -5.86 -7.60
C PRO A 50 27.08 -6.54 -6.34
N VAL A 51 26.74 -7.81 -6.18
CA VAL A 51 27.20 -8.66 -5.06
C VAL A 51 28.49 -9.39 -5.43
N THR A 52 29.36 -9.59 -4.44
CA THR A 52 30.53 -10.46 -4.61
C THR A 52 30.20 -11.87 -4.17
N VAL A 53 30.34 -12.83 -5.09
CA VAL A 53 30.23 -14.27 -4.81
C VAL A 53 31.60 -14.82 -4.49
N ARG A 54 31.72 -15.58 -3.39
CA ARG A 54 32.95 -16.23 -2.93
C ARG A 54 32.68 -17.62 -2.45
N GLY A 55 33.64 -18.51 -2.68
CA GLY A 55 33.57 -19.87 -2.20
C GLY A 55 34.85 -20.64 -2.52
N TRP A 56 34.80 -21.94 -2.37
CA TRP A 56 35.92 -22.83 -2.68
C TRP A 56 35.44 -24.20 -3.15
N VAL A 57 36.36 -24.92 -3.80
CA VAL A 57 36.16 -26.32 -4.21
C VAL A 57 37.24 -27.24 -3.65
N SER A 58 36.88 -28.47 -3.31
CA SER A 58 37.83 -29.43 -2.69
C SER A 58 38.92 -29.95 -3.64
N GLU A 59 38.74 -29.80 -4.95
CA GLU A 59 39.55 -30.45 -5.98
C GLU A 59 40.22 -29.43 -6.93
N PRO A 60 41.56 -29.47 -7.10
CA PRO A 60 42.30 -28.52 -7.95
C PRO A 60 41.96 -28.58 -9.44
N GLY A 61 41.36 -29.69 -9.91
CA GLY A 61 41.00 -29.91 -11.31
C GLY A 61 39.52 -29.66 -11.62
N ALA A 62 38.75 -29.14 -10.66
CA ALA A 62 37.38 -28.75 -10.89
C ALA A 62 37.34 -27.47 -11.73
N VAL A 63 36.32 -27.36 -12.58
CA VAL A 63 35.97 -26.11 -13.25
C VAL A 63 34.75 -25.56 -12.53
N VAL A 64 34.75 -24.26 -12.25
CA VAL A 64 33.66 -23.55 -11.56
C VAL A 64 33.05 -22.55 -12.51
N TRP A 65 31.72 -22.52 -12.57
CA TRP A 65 30.94 -21.50 -13.28
C TRP A 65 30.09 -20.72 -12.29
N ILE A 66 29.97 -19.43 -12.53
CA ILE A 66 29.03 -18.54 -11.85
C ILE A 66 28.17 -17.89 -12.93
N GLU A 67 26.85 -18.04 -12.85
CA GLU A 67 25.92 -17.56 -13.89
C GLU A 67 26.31 -18.07 -15.29
N GLY A 68 26.73 -19.33 -15.40
CA GLY A 68 27.23 -19.94 -16.66
C GLY A 68 28.60 -19.45 -17.14
N HIS A 69 29.26 -18.52 -16.42
CA HIS A 69 30.57 -18.00 -16.79
C HIS A 69 31.67 -18.69 -15.98
N GLU A 70 32.68 -19.24 -16.67
CA GLU A 70 33.82 -19.90 -16.01
C GLU A 70 34.63 -18.90 -15.17
N VAL A 71 34.90 -19.26 -13.92
CA VAL A 71 35.64 -18.44 -12.96
C VAL A 71 36.99 -19.06 -12.65
N ASN A 72 38.03 -18.23 -12.65
CA ASN A 72 39.38 -18.68 -12.32
C ASN A 72 39.49 -19.05 -10.84
N LEU A 73 40.01 -20.24 -10.58
CA LEU A 73 40.37 -20.67 -9.23
C LEU A 73 41.71 -20.09 -8.80
N ALA A 74 41.78 -19.60 -7.57
CA ALA A 74 43.02 -19.23 -6.92
C ALA A 74 43.83 -20.49 -6.53
N ALA A 75 45.08 -20.28 -6.09
CA ALA A 75 45.99 -21.38 -5.75
C ALA A 75 45.52 -22.22 -4.55
N ASP A 76 44.63 -21.68 -3.71
CA ASP A 76 43.96 -22.36 -2.61
C ASP A 76 42.60 -22.95 -2.99
N HIS A 77 42.27 -22.93 -4.29
CA HIS A 77 41.00 -23.37 -4.88
C HIS A 77 39.78 -22.52 -4.48
N SER A 78 40.01 -21.32 -3.95
CA SER A 78 38.93 -20.34 -3.81
C SER A 78 38.56 -19.74 -5.16
N PHE A 79 37.31 -19.30 -5.28
CA PHE A 79 36.81 -18.55 -6.42
C PHE A 79 36.15 -17.25 -5.95
N ARG A 80 36.14 -16.27 -6.86
CA ARG A 80 35.48 -14.98 -6.63
C ARG A 80 34.95 -14.41 -7.94
N ALA A 81 33.69 -13.99 -7.94
CA ALA A 81 33.10 -13.23 -9.02
C ALA A 81 32.24 -12.09 -8.47
N THR A 82 31.88 -11.16 -9.34
CA THR A 82 30.95 -10.07 -9.03
C THR A 82 29.76 -10.21 -9.97
N VAL A 83 28.56 -10.29 -9.39
CA VAL A 83 27.31 -10.52 -10.11
C VAL A 83 26.41 -9.30 -9.91
N PRO A 84 25.86 -8.68 -10.97
CA PRO A 84 24.90 -7.60 -10.81
C PRO A 84 23.60 -8.12 -10.18
N VAL A 85 22.99 -7.32 -9.32
CA VAL A 85 21.65 -7.56 -8.78
C VAL A 85 20.79 -6.38 -9.23
N ASP A 86 20.02 -6.60 -10.27
CA ASP A 86 19.25 -5.61 -11.04
C ASP A 86 17.73 -5.79 -10.91
N THR A 87 17.32 -6.77 -10.12
CA THR A 87 15.94 -7.14 -9.80
C THR A 87 15.76 -7.17 -8.28
N PRO A 88 14.53 -7.06 -7.75
CA PRO A 88 14.29 -7.05 -6.30
C PRO A 88 14.85 -8.29 -5.58
N SER A 89 14.90 -9.43 -6.27
CA SER A 89 15.64 -10.61 -5.85
C SER A 89 16.38 -11.24 -7.03
N ARG A 90 17.45 -11.97 -6.76
CA ARG A 90 18.21 -12.70 -7.77
C ARG A 90 18.71 -14.03 -7.25
N THR A 91 18.47 -15.10 -7.98
CA THR A 91 19.09 -16.40 -7.71
C THR A 91 20.42 -16.50 -8.43
N ILE A 92 21.50 -16.70 -7.68
CA ILE A 92 22.84 -16.86 -8.22
C ILE A 92 23.14 -18.34 -8.37
N ASP A 93 23.47 -18.76 -9.58
CA ASP A 93 23.84 -20.14 -9.88
C ASP A 93 25.36 -20.34 -9.82
N VAL A 94 25.80 -21.26 -8.97
CA VAL A 94 27.20 -21.65 -8.83
C VAL A 94 27.34 -23.14 -9.12
N GLU A 95 28.08 -23.46 -10.16
CA GLU A 95 28.31 -24.83 -10.58
C GLU A 95 29.77 -25.22 -10.42
N ALA A 96 30.02 -26.48 -10.05
CA ALA A 96 31.34 -27.07 -10.08
C ALA A 96 31.29 -28.44 -10.74
N ALA A 97 32.16 -28.68 -11.72
CA ALA A 97 32.20 -29.96 -12.41
C ALA A 97 33.60 -30.55 -12.53
N ARG A 98 33.61 -31.87 -12.60
CA ARG A 98 34.74 -32.71 -13.00
C ARG A 98 34.21 -33.90 -13.80
N PRO A 99 35.06 -34.69 -14.46
CA PRO A 99 34.60 -35.91 -15.15
C PRO A 99 33.80 -36.83 -14.22
N GLY A 100 32.52 -37.02 -14.54
CA GLY A 100 31.60 -37.89 -13.80
C GLY A 100 31.00 -37.29 -12.52
N THR A 101 31.19 -36.01 -12.21
CA THR A 101 30.51 -35.33 -11.10
C THR A 101 30.25 -33.87 -11.45
N HIS A 102 29.00 -33.44 -11.30
CA HIS A 102 28.57 -32.05 -11.45
C HIS A 102 27.77 -31.70 -10.19
N LEU A 103 28.08 -30.55 -9.60
CA LEU A 103 27.39 -29.98 -8.44
C LEU A 103 26.85 -28.61 -8.85
N ARG A 104 25.65 -28.30 -8.39
CA ARG A 104 24.97 -27.01 -8.58
C ARG A 104 24.54 -26.51 -7.21
N GLU A 105 24.83 -25.26 -6.90
CA GLU A 105 24.43 -24.57 -5.68
C GLU A 105 23.79 -23.24 -6.08
N ARG A 106 22.54 -23.04 -5.68
CA ARG A 106 21.80 -21.80 -5.94
C ARG A 106 21.74 -20.95 -4.67
N ARG A 107 22.03 -19.66 -4.80
CA ARG A 107 21.99 -18.69 -3.70
C ARG A 107 21.12 -17.51 -4.07
N THR A 108 19.96 -17.42 -3.45
CA THR A 108 19.08 -16.27 -3.62
C THR A 108 19.57 -15.11 -2.76
N VAL A 109 19.65 -13.92 -3.36
CA VAL A 109 19.90 -12.65 -2.66
C VAL A 109 18.78 -11.66 -2.91
N ILE A 110 18.62 -10.71 -2.00
CA ILE A 110 17.61 -9.66 -2.07
C ILE A 110 18.30 -8.32 -2.26
N ALA A 111 17.86 -7.55 -3.27
CA ALA A 111 18.39 -6.22 -3.54
C ALA A 111 17.93 -5.21 -2.48
N GLY A 112 18.75 -4.20 -2.21
CA GLY A 112 18.43 -3.16 -1.23
C GLY A 112 18.57 -3.63 0.22
N ASP A 113 18.01 -2.84 1.13
CA ASP A 113 17.99 -3.11 2.56
C ASP A 113 16.76 -3.95 2.97
N ASP A 114 16.74 -4.43 4.21
CA ASP A 114 15.58 -5.15 4.75
C ASP A 114 14.36 -4.20 4.79
N PRO A 115 13.21 -4.53 4.15
CA PRO A 115 12.04 -3.67 4.13
C PRO A 115 11.43 -3.41 5.51
N LEU A 116 11.77 -4.19 6.53
CA LEU A 116 11.39 -3.93 7.91
C LEU A 116 12.31 -2.93 8.62
N SER A 117 13.51 -2.71 8.07
CA SER A 117 14.43 -1.72 8.61
C SER A 117 13.81 -0.33 8.49
N GLY A 118 13.74 0.39 9.62
CA GLY A 118 13.16 1.73 9.64
C GLY A 118 11.64 1.78 9.54
N TRP A 119 10.94 0.64 9.62
CA TRP A 119 9.47 0.59 9.64
C TRP A 119 8.90 1.45 10.80
N PRO A 120 8.07 2.48 10.51
CA PRO A 120 7.60 3.42 11.54
C PRO A 120 6.36 2.95 12.32
N GLY A 121 5.79 1.79 11.98
CA GLY A 121 4.56 1.29 12.60
C GLY A 121 3.30 2.01 12.17
N ALA A 122 3.36 2.85 11.14
CA ALA A 122 2.24 3.72 10.78
C ALA A 122 2.25 4.10 9.30
N ILE A 123 1.05 4.31 8.77
CA ILE A 123 0.78 5.12 7.59
C ILE A 123 0.63 6.57 8.07
N THR A 124 1.10 7.53 7.30
CA THR A 124 0.79 8.94 7.61
C THR A 124 0.10 9.58 6.43
N ALA A 125 -0.74 10.55 6.72
CA ALA A 125 -1.49 11.27 5.72
C ALA A 125 -1.52 12.76 6.02
N ARG A 126 -1.70 13.58 4.98
CA ARG A 126 -1.98 15.00 5.11
C ARG A 126 -3.14 15.40 4.21
N LEU A 127 -4.17 15.96 4.80
CA LEU A 127 -5.15 16.76 4.07
C LEU A 127 -4.51 18.12 3.77
N THR A 128 -4.32 18.42 2.49
CA THR A 128 -3.65 19.64 2.04
C THR A 128 -4.59 20.84 2.12
N GLN A 129 -4.08 22.05 1.84
CA GLN A 129 -4.94 23.22 1.66
C GLN A 129 -6.00 23.01 0.58
N VAL A 130 -5.67 22.32 -0.52
CA VAL A 130 -6.63 22.04 -1.60
C VAL A 130 -7.77 21.16 -1.09
N GLY A 131 -7.43 20.14 -0.30
CA GLY A 131 -8.43 19.29 0.34
C GLY A 131 -9.29 20.04 1.35
N LEU A 132 -8.69 20.97 2.13
CA LEU A 132 -9.42 21.85 3.05
C LEU A 132 -10.36 22.81 2.31
N ASP A 133 -9.94 23.39 1.18
CA ASP A 133 -10.78 24.25 0.36
C ASP A 133 -12.01 23.48 -0.18
N HIS A 134 -11.81 22.23 -0.59
CA HIS A 134 -12.92 21.36 -1.01
C HIS A 134 -13.86 20.98 0.15
N LEU A 135 -13.33 20.68 1.34
CA LEU A 135 -14.16 20.50 2.53
C LEU A 135 -14.94 21.77 2.90
N ALA A 136 -14.33 22.94 2.73
CA ALA A 136 -14.98 24.22 2.96
C ALA A 136 -16.16 24.43 2.00
N ASP A 137 -15.99 24.14 0.71
CA ASP A 137 -17.08 24.16 -0.27
C ASP A 137 -18.23 23.20 0.10
N GLY A 138 -17.90 22.00 0.60
CA GLY A 138 -18.88 21.05 1.12
C GLY A 138 -19.65 21.60 2.33
N LEU A 139 -18.94 22.19 3.29
CA LEU A 139 -19.55 22.79 4.47
C LEU A 139 -20.45 23.99 4.10
N ALA A 140 -20.03 24.81 3.13
CA ALA A 140 -20.85 25.89 2.59
C ALA A 140 -22.17 25.36 2.00
N ALA A 141 -22.11 24.29 1.21
CA ALA A 141 -23.30 23.65 0.65
C ALA A 141 -24.23 23.08 1.75
N GLN A 142 -23.68 22.55 2.84
CA GLN A 142 -24.48 22.10 3.99
C GLN A 142 -25.16 23.27 4.71
N ILE A 143 -24.47 24.40 4.90
CA ILE A 143 -25.06 25.62 5.47
C ILE A 143 -26.21 26.10 4.58
N ASP A 144 -26.02 26.14 3.26
CA ASP A 144 -27.07 26.53 2.32
C ASP A 144 -28.28 25.59 2.36
N ALA A 145 -28.04 24.28 2.51
CA ALA A 145 -29.10 23.27 2.61
C ALA A 145 -29.96 23.41 3.88
N LEU A 146 -29.44 24.04 4.94
CA LEU A 146 -30.21 24.37 6.13
C LEU A 146 -31.23 25.49 5.91
N ASP A 147 -31.19 26.17 4.76
CA ASP A 147 -32.01 27.33 4.43
C ASP A 147 -31.94 28.42 5.53
N PRO A 148 -30.77 29.06 5.72
CA PRO A 148 -30.59 30.06 6.78
C PRO A 148 -31.58 31.23 6.65
N ALA A 149 -32.00 31.57 5.42
CA ALA A 149 -33.08 32.52 5.17
C ALA A 149 -34.40 32.06 5.80
N GLY A 150 -34.85 30.84 5.47
CA GLY A 150 -36.09 30.27 6.01
C GLY A 150 -36.05 30.10 7.53
N LEU A 151 -34.89 29.71 8.09
CA LEU A 151 -34.70 29.62 9.54
C LEU A 151 -34.83 30.99 10.22
N LEU A 152 -34.24 32.03 9.64
CA LEU A 152 -34.35 33.40 10.16
C LEU A 152 -35.78 33.93 10.06
N GLU A 153 -36.47 33.68 8.94
CA GLU A 153 -37.88 34.02 8.75
C GLU A 153 -38.76 33.35 9.83
N ALA A 154 -38.54 32.06 10.11
CA ALA A 154 -39.29 31.32 11.12
C ALA A 154 -38.98 31.75 12.57
N ALA A 155 -37.76 32.24 12.83
CA ALA A 155 -37.32 32.65 14.17
C ALA A 155 -37.85 34.03 14.59
N LEU A 156 -38.19 34.89 13.63
CA LEU A 156 -38.64 36.26 13.87
C LEU A 156 -40.16 36.30 14.18
N PRO A 157 -40.57 36.78 15.37
CA PRO A 157 -41.99 36.91 15.69
C PRO A 157 -42.62 38.12 14.99
N ASP A 158 -43.92 38.03 14.68
CA ASP A 158 -44.72 39.22 14.35
C ASP A 158 -44.73 40.19 15.54
N LEU A 159 -44.51 41.48 15.29
CA LEU A 159 -44.53 42.51 16.33
C LEU A 159 -45.65 43.51 16.12
N ALA A 160 -46.29 43.90 17.21
CA ALA A 160 -47.27 44.97 17.22
C ALA A 160 -46.84 46.06 18.22
N ILE A 161 -46.56 47.27 17.73
CA ILE A 161 -46.10 48.40 18.56
C ILE A 161 -46.87 49.65 18.17
N GLY A 162 -47.59 50.25 19.12
CA GLY A 162 -48.24 51.56 18.91
C GLY A 162 -49.25 51.62 17.76
N GLY A 163 -49.87 50.50 17.38
CA GLY A 163 -50.79 50.41 16.23
C GLY A 163 -50.12 50.12 14.88
N LEU A 164 -48.80 49.92 14.87
CA LEU A 164 -48.05 49.35 13.76
C LEU A 164 -47.91 47.83 13.95
N SER A 165 -47.95 47.06 12.87
CA SER A 165 -47.63 45.64 12.85
C SER A 165 -46.45 45.39 11.90
N LEU A 166 -45.44 44.66 12.34
CA LEU A 166 -44.31 44.24 11.53
C LEU A 166 -44.38 42.72 11.39
N SER A 167 -44.48 42.22 10.17
CA SER A 167 -44.50 40.79 9.87
C SER A 167 -43.45 40.46 8.82
N VAL A 168 -42.73 39.35 8.98
CA VAL A 168 -41.82 38.86 7.95
C VAL A 168 -42.63 38.27 6.79
N ILE A 169 -42.25 38.61 5.56
CA ILE A 169 -42.90 38.11 4.33
C ILE A 169 -41.94 37.34 3.43
N GLY A 170 -40.65 37.38 3.72
CA GLY A 170 -39.62 36.56 3.09
C GLY A 170 -38.24 36.86 3.61
N ALA A 171 -37.29 35.98 3.30
CA ALA A 171 -35.87 36.18 3.54
C ALA A 171 -35.06 35.68 2.33
N ARG A 172 -33.90 36.29 2.08
CA ARG A 172 -32.97 35.88 1.01
C ARG A 172 -31.53 36.07 1.45
N THR A 173 -30.65 35.21 0.97
CA THR A 173 -29.19 35.26 1.23
C THR A 173 -28.46 34.71 0.00
N TYR A 174 -27.22 35.15 -0.24
CA TYR A 174 -26.35 34.49 -1.20
C TYR A 174 -25.80 33.17 -0.64
N PRO A 175 -25.35 32.24 -1.50
CA PRO A 175 -24.67 31.02 -1.05
C PRO A 175 -23.58 31.33 -0.03
N ALA A 176 -23.53 30.51 1.01
CA ALA A 176 -22.52 30.60 2.06
C ALA A 176 -21.12 30.50 1.46
N GLN A 177 -20.17 31.21 2.05
CA GLN A 177 -18.75 31.03 1.77
C GLN A 177 -18.08 30.57 3.03
N VAL A 178 -17.38 29.45 2.96
CA VAL A 178 -16.59 28.92 4.06
C VAL A 178 -15.13 28.93 3.64
N VAL A 179 -14.25 29.26 4.57
CA VAL A 179 -12.80 29.17 4.41
C VAL A 179 -12.23 28.42 5.61
N LEU A 180 -11.37 27.45 5.31
CA LEU A 180 -10.60 26.69 6.28
C LEU A 180 -9.12 27.02 6.10
N GLU A 181 -8.54 27.71 7.07
CA GLU A 181 -7.13 28.11 7.06
C GLU A 181 -6.36 27.40 8.18
N PRO A 182 -5.43 26.49 7.85
CA PRO A 182 -4.64 25.79 8.85
C PRO A 182 -3.52 26.70 9.36
N GLY A 183 -3.40 26.80 10.68
CA GLY A 183 -2.38 27.56 11.39
C GLY A 183 -1.46 26.66 12.21
N ASP A 184 -0.72 27.26 13.15
CA ASP A 184 0.16 26.52 14.06
C ASP A 184 -0.65 25.87 15.20
N GLY A 185 -1.18 24.66 14.97
CA GLY A 185 -1.93 23.87 15.94
C GLY A 185 -3.44 24.13 15.98
N GLU A 186 -3.94 25.09 15.21
CA GLU A 186 -5.36 25.45 15.11
C GLU A 186 -5.80 25.56 13.65
N LEU A 187 -7.04 25.22 13.37
CA LEU A 187 -7.71 25.40 12.09
C LEU A 187 -8.69 26.57 12.23
N SER A 188 -8.43 27.66 11.52
CA SER A 188 -9.36 28.78 11.45
C SER A 188 -10.51 28.41 10.53
N LEU A 189 -11.72 28.47 11.06
CA LEU A 189 -12.97 28.37 10.32
C LEU A 189 -13.55 29.77 10.19
N SER A 190 -13.82 30.20 8.97
CA SER A 190 -14.69 31.35 8.74
C SER A 190 -15.83 30.98 7.80
N ALA A 191 -17.04 31.35 8.16
CA ALA A 191 -18.25 31.18 7.37
C ALA A 191 -18.91 32.55 7.20
N SER A 192 -19.34 32.89 5.99
CA SER A 192 -20.01 34.16 5.70
C SER A 192 -21.27 33.95 4.87
N LEU A 193 -22.34 34.65 5.23
CA LEU A 193 -23.57 34.78 4.48
C LEU A 193 -23.65 36.22 3.96
N ARG A 194 -23.61 36.38 2.63
CA ARG A 194 -23.66 37.71 2.02
C ARG A 194 -25.06 38.13 1.67
N SER A 195 -25.32 39.42 1.79
CA SER A 195 -26.60 40.08 1.48
C SER A 195 -27.78 39.33 2.11
N LEU A 196 -27.69 39.11 3.42
CA LEU A 196 -28.79 38.58 4.20
C LEU A 196 -29.88 39.65 4.26
N GLU A 197 -30.99 39.44 3.58
CA GLU A 197 -32.07 40.41 3.45
C GLU A 197 -33.40 39.80 3.88
N LEU A 198 -34.07 40.48 4.79
CA LEU A 198 -35.40 40.23 5.32
C LEU A 198 -36.39 41.18 4.66
N GLU A 199 -37.35 40.60 3.96
CA GLU A 199 -38.50 41.32 3.45
C GLU A 199 -39.58 41.34 4.54
N LEU A 200 -39.97 42.53 4.95
CA LEU A 200 -40.95 42.79 6.00
C LEU A 200 -42.14 43.55 5.44
N SER A 201 -43.31 43.33 6.02
CA SER A 201 -44.51 44.13 5.79
C SER A 201 -44.84 44.94 7.05
N LEU A 202 -44.79 46.26 6.94
CA LEU A 202 -45.24 47.17 7.97
C LEU A 202 -46.72 47.54 7.74
N GLY A 203 -47.60 47.01 8.57
CA GLY A 203 -49.01 47.38 8.63
C GLY A 203 -49.26 48.58 9.54
N ALA A 204 -50.10 49.50 9.09
CA ALA A 204 -50.64 50.61 9.86
C ALA A 204 -52.13 50.80 9.54
N ALA A 205 -52.82 51.69 10.25
CA ALA A 205 -54.25 51.99 10.06
C ALA A 205 -54.65 52.45 8.63
N GLY A 206 -53.68 52.65 7.71
CA GLY A 206 -53.88 53.05 6.32
C GLY A 206 -53.37 52.07 5.25
N GLY A 207 -52.80 50.91 5.60
CA GLY A 207 -52.29 49.92 4.63
C GLY A 207 -51.00 49.24 5.08
N THR A 208 -50.42 48.42 4.20
CA THR A 208 -49.12 47.75 4.39
C THR A 208 -48.07 48.36 3.46
N VAL A 209 -46.83 48.49 3.97
CA VAL A 209 -45.68 48.97 3.20
C VAL A 209 -44.56 47.94 3.30
N PRO A 210 -43.97 47.49 2.17
CA PRO A 210 -42.81 46.60 2.20
C PRO A 210 -41.56 47.36 2.66
N ILE A 211 -40.77 46.71 3.50
CA ILE A 211 -39.48 47.18 3.98
C ILE A 211 -38.48 46.04 3.75
N VAL A 212 -37.30 46.34 3.23
CA VAL A 212 -36.20 45.39 3.22
C VAL A 212 -35.20 45.81 4.28
N LEU A 213 -34.96 44.93 5.24
CA LEU A 213 -33.90 45.04 6.23
C LEU A 213 -32.86 43.98 5.91
N GLY A 214 -31.59 44.31 5.94
CA GLY A 214 -30.57 43.30 5.74
C GLY A 214 -29.24 43.67 6.31
N LEU A 215 -28.27 42.80 6.05
CA LEU A 215 -26.86 42.99 6.35
C LEU A 215 -26.09 42.71 5.05
N GLU A 216 -25.09 43.53 4.76
CA GLU A 216 -24.18 43.26 3.63
C GLU A 216 -23.51 41.89 3.79
N GLU A 217 -23.16 41.54 5.02
CA GLU A 217 -22.49 40.28 5.37
C GLU A 217 -22.81 39.92 6.83
N LEU A 218 -23.01 38.63 7.08
CA LEU A 218 -22.99 38.03 8.40
C LEU A 218 -21.82 37.04 8.40
N SER A 219 -20.80 37.28 9.20
CA SER A 219 -19.63 36.39 9.27
C SER A 219 -19.50 35.76 10.65
N LEU A 220 -19.30 34.45 10.67
CA LEU A 220 -18.93 33.64 11.82
C LEU A 220 -17.48 33.23 11.65
N SER A 221 -16.63 33.48 12.63
CA SER A 221 -15.27 32.95 12.67
C SER A 221 -15.06 32.16 13.96
N ALA A 222 -14.24 31.13 13.90
CA ALA A 222 -13.86 30.31 15.04
C ALA A 222 -12.48 29.69 14.83
N SER A 223 -11.82 29.32 15.93
CA SER A 223 -10.66 28.44 15.90
C SER A 223 -11.10 27.02 16.26
N ALA A 224 -10.52 26.01 15.63
CA ALA A 224 -10.73 24.61 15.98
C ALA A 224 -9.39 23.91 16.21
N THR A 225 -9.25 23.25 17.35
CA THR A 225 -8.15 22.30 17.58
C THR A 225 -8.67 20.89 17.37
N LEU A 226 -7.87 20.05 16.71
CA LEU A 226 -8.17 18.63 16.55
C LEU A 226 -7.49 17.81 17.64
N GLY A 227 -8.16 16.75 18.07
CA GLY A 227 -7.58 15.79 19.01
C GLY A 227 -8.35 14.48 18.98
N LEU A 228 -7.89 13.53 19.78
CA LEU A 228 -8.53 12.23 19.94
C LEU A 228 -9.20 12.17 21.31
N SER A 229 -10.43 11.68 21.36
CA SER A 229 -11.08 11.31 22.62
C SER A 229 -10.49 10.01 23.17
N SER A 230 -10.86 9.67 24.41
CA SER A 230 -10.38 8.45 25.09
C SER A 230 -10.78 7.13 24.41
N ASP A 231 -11.72 7.18 23.46
CA ASP A 231 -12.19 6.06 22.66
C ASP A 231 -11.62 6.06 21.23
N GLY A 232 -10.68 6.96 20.91
CA GLY A 232 -10.05 7.06 19.59
C GLY A 232 -10.87 7.85 18.55
N SER A 233 -12.02 8.43 18.92
CA SER A 233 -12.79 9.28 18.00
C SER A 233 -12.09 10.62 17.77
N LEU A 234 -12.14 11.10 16.53
CA LEU A 234 -11.66 12.44 16.19
C LEU A 234 -12.64 13.50 16.73
N ILE A 235 -12.12 14.39 17.56
CA ILE A 235 -12.87 15.52 18.12
C ILE A 235 -12.33 16.84 17.60
N ALA A 236 -13.23 17.74 17.20
CA ALA A 236 -12.91 19.15 17.00
C ALA A 236 -13.40 19.95 18.20
N SER A 237 -12.46 20.58 18.92
CA SER A 237 -12.78 21.52 19.98
C SER A 237 -12.76 22.92 19.40
N VAL A 238 -13.93 23.59 19.39
CA VAL A 238 -14.08 24.92 18.82
C VAL A 238 -13.91 25.98 19.92
N SER A 239 -13.07 26.97 19.66
CA SER A 239 -12.81 28.12 20.53
C SER A 239 -12.93 29.44 19.75
N ASP A 240 -12.80 30.55 20.48
CA ASP A 240 -12.66 31.90 19.91
C ASP A 240 -13.72 32.26 18.85
N THR A 241 -14.95 31.84 19.12
CA THR A 241 -16.07 32.10 18.22
C THR A 241 -16.44 33.58 18.24
N GLU A 242 -16.36 34.22 17.09
CA GLU A 242 -16.75 35.61 16.88
C GLU A 242 -17.84 35.66 15.79
N VAL A 243 -18.84 36.50 16.02
CA VAL A 243 -19.80 36.85 14.97
C VAL A 243 -19.74 38.34 14.73
N ALA A 244 -19.47 38.70 13.49
CA ALA A 244 -19.47 40.06 13.02
C ALA A 244 -20.68 40.29 12.11
N LEU A 245 -21.37 41.40 12.37
CA LEU A 245 -22.46 41.91 11.56
C LEU A 245 -21.89 43.00 10.64
N GLY A 246 -22.07 42.84 9.34
CA GLY A 246 -21.71 43.83 8.34
C GLY A 246 -22.61 45.07 8.38
N THR A 247 -22.45 45.94 7.40
CA THR A 247 -23.26 47.16 7.32
C THR A 247 -24.75 46.82 7.18
N PRO A 248 -25.65 47.45 7.98
CA PRO A 248 -27.08 47.25 7.81
C PRO A 248 -27.56 47.87 6.51
N ILE A 249 -28.33 47.10 5.76
CA ILE A 249 -29.04 47.51 4.55
C ILE A 249 -30.47 47.86 4.95
N LEU A 250 -30.90 49.06 4.60
CA LEU A 250 -32.21 49.57 4.98
C LEU A 250 -32.87 50.20 3.76
N GLN A 251 -33.79 49.48 3.12
CA GLN A 251 -34.53 49.98 1.96
C GLN A 251 -36.00 50.16 2.33
N TRP A 252 -36.43 51.42 2.30
CA TRP A 252 -37.83 51.79 2.56
C TRP A 252 -38.56 52.01 1.25
N GLY A 253 -39.85 51.69 1.24
CA GLY A 253 -40.79 52.25 0.27
C GLY A 253 -40.97 53.77 0.43
N THR A 254 -42.07 54.30 -0.07
CA THR A 254 -42.36 55.75 -0.11
C THR A 254 -42.79 56.37 1.24
N LEU A 255 -42.13 56.01 2.35
CA LEU A 255 -42.47 56.48 3.70
C LEU A 255 -41.93 57.89 4.00
N GLU A 256 -42.65 58.65 4.83
CA GLU A 256 -42.26 60.00 5.28
C GLU A 256 -41.15 59.97 6.35
N LEU A 257 -40.27 60.98 6.33
CA LEU A 257 -39.06 61.12 7.18
C LEU A 257 -39.30 61.00 8.70
N LEU A 258 -40.49 61.33 9.19
CA LEU A 258 -40.80 61.35 10.63
C LEU A 258 -41.04 59.95 11.23
N LEU A 259 -41.53 59.00 10.43
CA LEU A 259 -41.72 57.61 10.87
C LEU A 259 -40.37 56.87 10.95
N LEU A 260 -39.42 57.26 10.11
CA LEU A 260 -38.10 56.64 9.97
C LEU A 260 -37.25 56.69 11.25
N GLU A 261 -37.24 57.81 11.98
CA GLU A 261 -36.45 57.91 13.22
C GLU A 261 -36.97 56.98 14.34
N SER A 262 -38.29 56.89 14.51
CA SER A 262 -38.88 56.04 15.55
C SER A 262 -38.79 54.54 15.23
N LEU A 263 -38.91 54.19 13.94
CA LEU A 263 -38.81 52.81 13.47
C LEU A 263 -37.37 52.33 13.47
N GLY A 264 -36.39 53.17 13.09
CA GLY A 264 -34.99 52.77 13.01
C GLY A 264 -34.45 52.23 14.34
N ALA A 265 -34.74 52.90 15.46
CA ALA A 265 -34.30 52.45 16.79
C ALA A 265 -34.93 51.09 17.18
N THR A 266 -36.24 50.95 16.97
CA THR A 266 -37.02 49.75 17.32
C THR A 266 -36.61 48.54 16.46
N VAL A 267 -36.37 48.78 15.18
CA VAL A 267 -35.92 47.76 14.22
C VAL A 267 -34.51 47.29 14.58
N THR A 268 -33.62 48.21 14.95
CA THR A 268 -32.24 47.85 15.34
C THR A 268 -32.23 46.98 16.61
N GLU A 269 -33.05 47.32 17.60
CA GLU A 269 -33.20 46.52 18.83
C GLU A 269 -33.79 45.14 18.54
N LEU A 270 -34.79 45.08 17.64
CA LEU A 270 -35.38 43.82 17.21
C LEU A 270 -34.38 42.89 16.52
N VAL A 271 -33.67 43.42 15.52
CA VAL A 271 -32.66 42.66 14.76
C VAL A 271 -31.54 42.23 15.70
N GLY A 272 -31.10 43.10 16.61
CA GLY A 272 -30.12 42.76 17.65
C GLY A 272 -30.58 41.60 18.53
N GLY A 273 -31.80 41.64 19.06
CA GLY A 273 -32.33 40.58 19.92
C GLY A 273 -32.63 39.26 19.19
N ALA A 274 -33.01 39.32 17.91
CA ALA A 274 -33.14 38.12 17.09
C ALA A 274 -31.78 37.50 16.78
N MET A 275 -30.78 38.33 16.54
CA MET A 275 -29.42 37.88 16.29
C MET A 275 -28.79 37.26 17.53
N GLU A 276 -28.94 37.86 18.71
CA GLU A 276 -28.49 37.25 19.98
C GLU A 276 -29.07 35.85 20.19
N ARG A 277 -30.34 35.60 19.85
CA ARG A 277 -30.93 34.26 19.95
C ARG A 277 -30.35 33.26 18.98
N ILE A 278 -30.04 33.70 17.77
CA ILE A 278 -29.39 32.85 16.75
C ILE A 278 -27.96 32.53 17.19
N LEU A 279 -27.26 33.52 17.77
CA LEU A 279 -25.94 33.34 18.37
C LEU A 279 -25.97 32.36 19.54
N ASP A 280 -26.93 32.48 20.43
CA ASP A 280 -27.11 31.55 21.55
C ASP A 280 -27.39 30.12 21.07
N LEU A 281 -28.12 29.97 19.97
CA LEU A 281 -28.37 28.67 19.33
C LEU A 281 -27.11 28.08 18.71
N GLY A 282 -26.30 28.90 18.03
CA GLY A 282 -25.02 28.49 17.46
C GLY A 282 -24.01 28.11 18.54
N ALA A 283 -23.89 28.91 19.60
CA ALA A 283 -22.97 28.68 20.72
C ALA A 283 -23.28 27.38 21.49
N LEU A 284 -24.53 26.92 21.48
CA LEU A 284 -24.94 25.66 22.11
C LEU A 284 -24.52 24.41 21.33
N LEU A 285 -24.23 24.54 20.03
CA LEU A 285 -23.91 23.42 19.13
C LEU A 285 -22.40 23.19 18.93
N LEU A 286 -21.56 24.16 19.29
CA LEU A 286 -20.16 24.22 18.87
C LEU A 286 -19.07 23.66 19.81
N PRO A 287 -19.21 23.50 21.15
CA PRO A 287 -18.03 23.37 22.00
C PRO A 287 -17.22 22.07 21.81
N ALA A 288 -17.84 21.02 21.29
CA ALA A 288 -17.13 19.83 20.83
C ALA A 288 -17.96 19.14 19.75
N LEU A 289 -17.48 19.18 18.51
CA LEU A 289 -18.12 18.48 17.40
C LEU A 289 -17.41 17.13 17.21
N PRO A 290 -18.07 15.99 17.48
CA PRO A 290 -17.53 14.70 17.08
C PRO A 290 -17.49 14.67 15.55
N LEU A 291 -16.31 14.49 14.98
CA LEU A 291 -16.12 14.45 13.52
C LEU A 291 -16.36 13.06 12.93
N GLY A 292 -16.63 12.07 13.78
CA GLY A 292 -16.92 10.70 13.37
C GLY A 292 -16.86 9.73 14.54
N ALA A 293 -17.12 8.46 14.24
CA ALA A 293 -16.78 7.34 15.12
C ALA A 293 -15.24 7.19 15.21
N PRO A 294 -14.72 6.38 16.14
CA PRO A 294 -13.31 5.98 16.12
C PRO A 294 -12.93 5.51 14.73
N LEU A 295 -11.87 6.10 14.16
CA LEU A 295 -11.32 5.68 12.89
C LEU A 295 -10.54 4.39 13.11
N GLN A 296 -11.29 3.29 13.13
CA GLN A 296 -10.79 1.93 13.06
C GLN A 296 -11.21 1.37 11.71
N LEU A 297 -10.25 1.25 10.80
CA LEU A 297 -10.46 0.73 9.47
C LEU A 297 -9.86 -0.67 9.42
N GLU A 298 -10.72 -1.65 9.18
CA GLU A 298 -10.29 -3.01 8.84
C GLU A 298 -10.38 -3.13 7.32
N LEU A 299 -9.21 -3.23 6.68
CA LEU A 299 -9.08 -3.40 5.24
C LEU A 299 -8.76 -4.85 4.95
N ASP A 300 -9.50 -5.46 4.04
CA ASP A 300 -9.09 -6.74 3.47
C ASP A 300 -8.24 -6.48 2.23
N LEU A 301 -6.93 -6.68 2.35
CA LEU A 301 -6.00 -6.54 1.24
C LEU A 301 -5.62 -7.92 0.73
N PHE A 302 -6.34 -8.36 -0.31
CA PHE A 302 -6.14 -9.66 -0.97
C PHE A 302 -6.27 -10.85 -0.01
N GLY A 303 -7.20 -10.79 0.95
CA GLY A 303 -7.43 -11.83 1.94
C GLY A 303 -6.66 -11.64 3.24
N ALA A 304 -5.82 -10.61 3.37
CA ALA A 304 -5.09 -10.30 4.60
C ALA A 304 -5.74 -9.10 5.33
N PRO A 305 -6.25 -9.26 6.56
CA PRO A 305 -6.83 -8.16 7.31
C PRO A 305 -5.73 -7.20 7.77
N LEU A 306 -5.88 -5.93 7.39
CA LEU A 306 -5.06 -4.81 7.84
C LEU A 306 -5.90 -3.92 8.75
N GLN A 307 -5.49 -3.81 10.01
CA GLN A 307 -6.13 -2.93 10.97
C GLN A 307 -5.37 -1.61 11.08
N LEU A 308 -6.09 -0.51 10.83
CA LEU A 308 -5.58 0.85 10.94
C LEU A 308 -6.33 1.58 12.05
N GLU A 309 -5.59 2.18 12.98
CA GLU A 309 -6.14 3.01 14.05
C GLU A 309 -5.58 4.43 13.94
N LEU A 310 -6.41 5.44 14.09
CA LEU A 310 -5.93 6.82 14.17
C LEU A 310 -5.17 7.05 15.48
N GLY A 311 -3.84 7.15 15.39
CA GLY A 311 -2.95 7.31 16.53
C GLY A 311 -2.69 8.76 16.92
N ASP A 312 -2.54 9.65 15.93
CA ASP A 312 -2.32 11.08 16.17
C ASP A 312 -2.89 11.95 15.05
N VAL A 313 -3.22 13.20 15.39
CA VAL A 313 -3.69 14.22 14.46
C VAL A 313 -3.10 15.57 14.85
N GLY A 314 -2.62 16.31 13.87
CA GLY A 314 -2.00 17.61 14.07
C GLY A 314 -2.39 18.60 12.98
N ILE A 315 -2.32 19.89 13.33
CA ILE A 315 -2.55 20.99 12.38
C ILE A 315 -1.27 21.81 12.33
N ASP A 316 -0.83 22.14 11.12
CA ASP A 316 0.25 23.08 10.87
C ASP A 316 -0.07 23.91 9.61
N PRO A 317 0.72 24.94 9.26
CA PRO A 317 0.44 25.80 8.10
C PRO A 317 0.41 25.08 6.74
N GLN A 318 0.75 23.80 6.66
CA GLN A 318 0.66 22.99 5.46
C GLN A 318 -0.64 22.17 5.38
N GLY A 319 -1.47 22.15 6.42
CA GLY A 319 -2.75 21.43 6.46
C GLY A 319 -2.97 20.60 7.72
N VAL A 320 -3.79 19.55 7.61
CA VAL A 320 -4.07 18.62 8.70
C VAL A 320 -3.30 17.32 8.47
N GLY A 321 -2.35 17.02 9.35
CA GLY A 321 -1.59 15.78 9.35
C GLY A 321 -2.24 14.73 10.25
N ALA A 322 -2.16 13.46 9.85
CA ALA A 322 -2.63 12.33 10.63
C ALA A 322 -1.62 11.18 10.58
N ARG A 323 -1.56 10.43 11.68
CA ARG A 323 -0.81 9.18 11.81
C ARG A 323 -1.81 8.06 12.08
N LEU A 324 -1.84 7.08 11.18
CA LEU A 324 -2.63 5.87 11.29
C LEU A 324 -1.68 4.74 11.71
N ASP A 325 -1.77 4.32 12.96
CA ASP A 325 -1.00 3.19 13.48
C ASP A 325 -1.50 1.89 12.84
N VAL A 326 -0.54 1.01 12.53
CA VAL A 326 -0.77 -0.24 11.82
C VAL A 326 -0.45 -1.39 12.77
N GLU A 327 -1.46 -2.17 13.14
CA GLU A 327 -1.28 -3.31 14.04
C GLU A 327 -0.89 -4.57 13.24
N ILE A 328 0.41 -4.85 13.16
CA ILE A 328 0.98 -5.98 12.39
C ILE A 328 1.95 -6.85 13.21
N GLY A 329 1.92 -6.73 14.55
CA GLY A 329 2.67 -7.61 15.46
C GLY A 329 4.19 -7.43 15.46
N ILE A 330 4.71 -6.36 14.85
CA ILE A 330 6.13 -6.00 14.81
C ILE A 330 6.32 -4.61 15.39
N ASP A 331 7.29 -4.50 16.30
CA ASP A 331 7.62 -3.23 16.94
C ASP A 331 8.19 -2.25 15.90
N PRO A 332 7.75 -0.98 15.90
CA PRO A 332 8.30 0.03 15.01
C PRO A 332 9.75 0.36 15.39
N GLU A 333 10.63 0.42 14.39
CA GLU A 333 12.03 0.86 14.55
C GLU A 333 12.24 2.29 14.03
N GLY A 334 11.34 2.78 13.18
CA GLY A 334 11.41 4.08 12.54
C GLY A 334 10.56 5.18 13.16
N THR A 335 10.65 6.38 12.60
CA THR A 335 9.81 7.52 12.95
C THR A 335 8.87 7.82 11.78
N ALA A 336 7.56 7.86 12.05
CA ALA A 336 6.57 8.20 11.05
C ALA A 336 6.77 9.64 10.57
N ARG A 337 6.80 9.85 9.25
CA ARG A 337 6.97 11.17 8.63
C ARG A 337 5.70 11.58 7.92
N ILE A 338 5.04 12.62 8.43
CA ILE A 338 3.91 13.25 7.76
C ILE A 338 4.42 13.96 6.49
N PRO A 339 3.80 13.75 5.32
CA PRO A 339 4.21 14.41 4.08
C PRO A 339 3.93 15.90 4.15
N THR A 340 4.68 16.71 3.42
CA THR A 340 4.41 18.15 3.29
C THR A 340 3.45 18.44 2.14
N ALA A 341 2.75 19.58 2.21
CA ALA A 341 1.89 20.02 1.10
C ALA A 341 2.68 20.29 -0.21
N ALA A 342 3.95 20.66 -0.10
CA ALA A 342 4.80 20.89 -1.27
C ALA A 342 5.12 19.58 -2.00
N GLU A 343 5.37 18.50 -1.25
CA GLU A 343 5.60 17.16 -1.80
C GLU A 343 4.32 16.60 -2.43
N ALA A 344 3.15 16.83 -1.84
CA ALA A 344 1.86 16.39 -2.36
C ALA A 344 1.52 16.96 -3.76
N GLY A 345 2.09 18.13 -4.09
CA GLY A 345 1.75 18.85 -5.31
C GLY A 345 0.43 19.65 -5.19
N ARG A 346 0.16 20.47 -6.21
CA ARG A 346 -0.94 21.47 -6.17
C ARG A 346 -2.33 20.92 -6.46
N GLN A 347 -2.44 19.64 -6.79
CA GLN A 347 -3.69 19.00 -7.19
C GLN A 347 -4.14 17.94 -6.19
N ALA A 348 -3.30 17.59 -5.22
CA ALA A 348 -3.63 16.57 -4.24
C ALA A 348 -4.48 17.17 -3.12
N ASP A 349 -5.64 16.56 -2.89
CA ASP A 349 -6.48 16.83 -1.72
C ASP A 349 -5.87 16.18 -0.47
N LEU A 350 -5.36 14.96 -0.66
CA LEU A 350 -4.78 14.11 0.37
C LEU A 350 -3.41 13.60 -0.10
N ALA A 351 -2.45 13.55 0.80
CA ALA A 351 -1.13 12.99 0.53
C ALA A 351 -0.87 11.87 1.54
N VAL A 352 -0.62 10.65 1.08
CA VAL A 352 -0.41 9.47 1.93
C VAL A 352 1.01 8.97 1.78
N VAL A 353 1.67 8.66 2.88
CA VAL A 353 3.00 8.06 2.90
C VAL A 353 2.90 6.62 3.33
N LEU A 354 3.37 5.73 2.47
CA LEU A 354 3.49 4.31 2.73
C LEU A 354 4.97 3.94 2.94
N HIS A 355 5.20 2.96 3.82
CA HIS A 355 6.50 2.33 3.99
C HIS A 355 6.44 0.86 3.57
N GLU A 356 7.45 0.36 2.87
CA GLU A 356 7.45 -0.99 2.29
C GLU A 356 7.33 -2.11 3.32
N GLY A 357 7.85 -1.89 4.53
CA GLY A 357 7.62 -2.75 5.69
C GLY A 357 6.16 -3.10 5.97
N MET A 358 5.20 -2.25 5.60
CA MET A 358 3.77 -2.58 5.66
C MET A 358 3.44 -3.79 4.78
N LEU A 359 3.86 -3.72 3.51
CA LEU A 359 3.63 -4.79 2.54
C LEU A 359 4.44 -6.03 2.86
N GLN A 360 5.67 -5.87 3.36
CA GLN A 360 6.50 -7.00 3.79
C GLN A 360 5.83 -7.80 4.90
N ASN A 361 5.15 -7.12 5.82
CA ASN A 361 4.44 -7.76 6.92
C ASN A 361 3.16 -8.45 6.45
N MET A 362 2.43 -7.84 5.52
CA MET A 362 1.30 -8.51 4.87
C MET A 362 1.74 -9.79 4.15
N LEU A 363 2.88 -9.75 3.45
CA LEU A 363 3.49 -10.94 2.86
C LEU A 363 3.94 -11.96 3.90
N ALA A 364 4.16 -11.59 5.16
CA ALA A 364 4.58 -12.53 6.20
C ALA A 364 3.42 -13.20 6.94
N GLY A 365 2.18 -12.70 6.77
CA GLY A 365 0.97 -13.22 7.41
C GLY A 365 0.15 -14.15 6.51
N ASP A 366 -1.17 -14.07 6.67
CA ASP A 366 -2.17 -14.98 6.11
C ASP A 366 -2.18 -15.08 4.58
N LEU A 367 -1.62 -14.09 3.87
CA LEU A 367 -1.56 -14.09 2.41
C LEU A 367 -0.76 -15.29 1.86
N LEU A 368 0.30 -15.72 2.55
CA LEU A 368 1.08 -16.89 2.12
C LEU A 368 0.32 -18.20 2.34
N GLU A 369 -0.44 -18.30 3.43
CA GLU A 369 -1.27 -19.47 3.68
C GLU A 369 -2.32 -19.65 2.58
N GLN A 370 -2.75 -18.56 1.95
CA GLN A 370 -3.67 -18.60 0.80
C GLN A 370 -2.98 -18.98 -0.51
N LEU A 371 -1.68 -18.70 -0.64
CA LEU A 371 -0.88 -19.12 -1.79
C LEU A 371 -0.41 -20.58 -1.68
N GLU A 372 -0.38 -21.16 -0.48
CA GLU A 372 -0.18 -22.60 -0.30
C GLU A 372 -1.41 -23.34 -0.82
N LEU A 373 -1.26 -23.91 -2.01
CA LEU A 373 -2.34 -24.48 -2.77
C LEU A 373 -2.06 -25.95 -3.06
N GLU A 374 -2.95 -26.83 -2.60
CA GLU A 374 -2.97 -28.23 -2.98
C GLU A 374 -4.29 -28.53 -3.71
N LEU A 375 -4.22 -28.69 -5.04
CA LEU A 375 -5.36 -29.04 -5.87
C LEU A 375 -5.26 -30.48 -6.36
N GLU A 376 -6.36 -31.20 -6.21
CA GLU A 376 -6.59 -32.48 -6.86
C GLU A 376 -7.79 -32.33 -7.80
N LEU A 377 -7.51 -32.24 -9.11
CA LEU A 377 -8.55 -32.01 -10.12
C LEU A 377 -8.81 -33.27 -10.92
N GLU A 378 -10.08 -33.61 -11.09
CA GLU A 378 -10.55 -34.74 -11.90
C GLU A 378 -11.44 -34.30 -13.06
N GLY A 379 -11.55 -35.14 -14.08
CA GLY A 379 -12.50 -34.95 -15.18
C GLY A 379 -12.27 -33.64 -15.96
N LEU A 380 -13.32 -32.82 -16.10
CA LEU A 380 -13.23 -31.58 -16.88
C LEU A 380 -12.30 -30.53 -16.26
N LEU A 381 -12.19 -30.48 -14.92
CA LEU A 381 -11.32 -29.54 -14.24
C LEU A 381 -9.84 -29.91 -14.43
N ALA A 382 -9.53 -31.21 -14.50
CA ALA A 382 -8.19 -31.68 -14.85
C ALA A 382 -7.76 -31.18 -16.24
N GLU A 383 -8.70 -31.13 -17.20
CA GLU A 383 -8.40 -30.63 -18.54
C GLU A 383 -8.12 -29.12 -18.58
N LEU A 384 -8.61 -28.34 -17.61
CA LEU A 384 -8.28 -26.91 -17.51
C LEU A 384 -6.79 -26.70 -17.21
N LEU A 385 -6.19 -27.52 -16.33
CA LEU A 385 -4.75 -27.49 -16.07
C LEU A 385 -3.94 -28.26 -17.13
N ALA A 386 -4.53 -29.26 -17.79
CA ALA A 386 -3.84 -29.99 -18.85
C ALA A 386 -3.50 -29.11 -20.07
N LEU A 387 -4.37 -28.15 -20.39
CA LEU A 387 -4.17 -27.22 -21.50
C LEU A 387 -2.87 -26.41 -21.37
N PRO A 388 -2.63 -25.61 -20.31
CA PRO A 388 -1.38 -24.87 -20.14
C PRO A 388 -0.17 -25.81 -20.08
N LEU A 389 -0.26 -26.94 -19.37
CA LEU A 389 0.83 -27.92 -19.31
C LEU A 389 1.18 -28.49 -20.70
N SER A 390 0.20 -28.66 -21.59
CA SER A 390 0.42 -29.14 -22.96
C SER A 390 1.13 -28.13 -23.86
N THR A 391 1.15 -26.84 -23.48
CA THR A 391 1.88 -25.78 -24.19
C THR A 391 3.36 -25.72 -23.85
N LEU A 392 3.77 -26.34 -22.72
CA LEU A 392 5.18 -26.45 -22.35
C LEU A 392 5.97 -27.28 -23.39
N PRO A 393 7.28 -27.03 -23.57
CA PRO A 393 8.13 -27.87 -24.40
C PRO A 393 8.08 -29.35 -23.95
N GLY A 394 7.54 -30.23 -24.79
CA GLY A 394 7.33 -31.65 -24.44
C GLY A 394 6.02 -31.94 -23.69
N GLY A 395 5.22 -30.92 -23.40
CA GLY A 395 3.91 -31.00 -22.74
C GLY A 395 2.90 -31.91 -23.43
N THR A 396 2.99 -32.07 -24.76
CA THR A 396 2.14 -33.01 -25.51
C THR A 396 2.34 -34.48 -25.12
N ALA A 397 3.40 -34.79 -24.37
CA ALA A 397 3.67 -36.12 -23.84
C ALA A 397 2.98 -36.41 -22.50
N LEU A 398 2.14 -35.50 -21.99
CA LEU A 398 1.22 -35.80 -20.89
C LEU A 398 0.45 -37.10 -21.19
N PRO A 399 0.30 -38.02 -20.21
CA PRO A 399 -0.44 -39.26 -20.42
C PRO A 399 -1.85 -38.98 -20.96
N ALA A 400 -2.21 -39.67 -22.05
CA ALA A 400 -3.50 -39.49 -22.70
C ALA A 400 -4.65 -40.15 -21.93
N ASP A 401 -4.33 -41.11 -21.06
CA ASP A 401 -5.23 -41.83 -20.17
C ASP A 401 -5.28 -41.23 -18.75
N ARG A 402 -4.66 -40.05 -18.53
CA ARG A 402 -4.77 -39.31 -17.28
C ARG A 402 -6.25 -39.09 -16.94
N GLN A 403 -6.59 -39.25 -15.68
CA GLN A 403 -7.93 -38.98 -15.15
C GLN A 403 -7.92 -37.82 -14.16
N ARG A 404 -6.73 -37.51 -13.64
CA ARG A 404 -6.50 -36.54 -12.58
C ARG A 404 -5.19 -35.79 -12.80
N ILE A 405 -5.19 -34.51 -12.44
CA ILE A 405 -3.99 -33.69 -12.32
C ILE A 405 -3.94 -33.18 -10.88
N CYS A 406 -2.80 -33.38 -10.24
CA CYS A 406 -2.51 -32.81 -8.94
C CYS A 406 -1.56 -31.63 -9.12
N LEU A 407 -1.84 -30.52 -8.45
CA LEU A 407 -1.00 -29.33 -8.44
C LEU A 407 -0.74 -28.98 -6.97
N SER A 408 0.52 -28.77 -6.63
CA SER A 408 0.93 -28.21 -5.36
C SER A 408 1.79 -26.98 -5.62
N VAL A 409 1.44 -25.87 -4.96
CA VAL A 409 2.20 -24.62 -4.94
C VAL A 409 2.49 -24.33 -3.48
N SER A 410 3.78 -24.18 -3.14
CA SER A 410 4.22 -23.90 -1.78
C SER A 410 5.22 -22.75 -1.78
N PRO A 411 4.91 -21.61 -1.14
CA PRO A 411 5.85 -20.51 -1.02
C PRO A 411 7.04 -20.89 -0.12
N GLY A 412 8.23 -20.47 -0.52
CA GLY A 412 9.45 -20.61 0.27
C GLY A 412 9.53 -19.62 1.43
N GLU A 413 10.64 -19.68 2.18
CA GLU A 413 10.85 -18.79 3.33
C GLU A 413 11.15 -17.35 2.89
N LEU A 414 11.80 -17.17 1.74
CA LEU A 414 12.17 -15.85 1.24
C LEU A 414 10.99 -15.16 0.58
N ARG A 415 10.87 -13.86 0.88
CA ARG A 415 9.87 -12.96 0.35
C ARG A 415 10.32 -11.53 0.52
N VAL A 416 10.01 -10.70 -0.46
CA VAL A 416 10.35 -9.27 -0.41
C VAL A 416 9.24 -8.46 -1.03
N ALA A 417 8.78 -7.43 -0.32
CA ALA A 417 7.94 -6.38 -0.87
C ALA A 417 8.78 -5.12 -1.07
N ARG A 418 8.68 -4.52 -2.26
CA ARG A 418 9.30 -3.24 -2.60
C ARG A 418 8.22 -2.27 -3.06
N LEU A 419 8.19 -1.09 -2.46
CA LEU A 419 7.39 0.01 -3.01
C LEU A 419 8.16 0.65 -4.16
N GLU A 420 7.42 1.03 -5.20
CA GLU A 420 7.97 1.63 -6.40
C GLU A 420 7.48 3.08 -6.51
N PRO A 421 8.33 4.03 -6.94
CA PRO A 421 7.91 5.39 -7.25
C PRO A 421 7.21 5.46 -8.62
N SER A 422 6.24 4.58 -8.84
CA SER A 422 5.41 4.44 -10.04
C SER A 422 4.02 3.97 -9.63
N LEU A 423 3.02 4.10 -10.50
CA LEU A 423 1.71 3.44 -10.33
C LEU A 423 1.62 2.14 -11.14
N ASP A 424 2.65 1.85 -11.92
CA ASP A 424 2.77 0.73 -12.84
C ASP A 424 4.22 0.20 -12.78
N PRO A 425 4.51 -0.73 -11.84
CA PRO A 425 3.71 -1.04 -10.66
C PRO A 425 3.93 -0.03 -9.52
N LEU A 426 3.00 0.02 -8.56
CA LEU A 426 3.09 0.69 -7.26
C LEU A 426 3.94 -0.10 -6.26
N ALA A 427 3.89 -1.42 -6.33
CA ALA A 427 4.72 -2.28 -5.52
C ALA A 427 5.08 -3.57 -6.26
N ARG A 428 6.20 -4.18 -5.91
CA ARG A 428 6.57 -5.53 -6.34
C ARG A 428 6.62 -6.43 -5.12
N LEU A 429 5.86 -7.51 -5.16
CA LEU A 429 5.87 -8.57 -4.17
C LEU A 429 6.58 -9.77 -4.82
N VAL A 430 7.73 -10.17 -4.29
CA VAL A 430 8.52 -11.25 -4.89
C VAL A 430 8.61 -12.41 -3.92
N LEU A 431 8.27 -13.60 -4.43
CA LEU A 431 8.44 -14.91 -3.80
C LEU A 431 9.52 -15.66 -4.58
N PRO A 432 10.81 -15.51 -4.21
CA PRO A 432 11.91 -16.03 -5.01
C PRO A 432 11.96 -17.56 -5.10
N GLU A 433 11.29 -18.25 -4.17
CA GLU A 433 11.40 -19.68 -3.94
C GLU A 433 10.03 -20.35 -3.83
N LEU A 434 9.18 -20.14 -4.83
CA LEU A 434 7.92 -20.86 -4.94
C LEU A 434 8.19 -22.29 -5.45
N ALA A 435 7.92 -23.30 -4.62
CA ALA A 435 7.95 -24.69 -5.04
C ALA A 435 6.67 -25.02 -5.81
N LEU A 436 6.84 -25.50 -7.04
CA LEU A 436 5.75 -25.93 -7.92
C LEU A 436 5.91 -27.41 -8.19
N TRP A 437 4.87 -28.18 -7.87
CA TRP A 437 4.79 -29.59 -8.19
C TRP A 437 3.52 -29.89 -8.98
N VAL A 438 3.67 -30.60 -10.10
CA VAL A 438 2.58 -31.08 -10.92
C VAL A 438 2.68 -32.58 -11.03
N GLY A 439 1.62 -33.26 -10.62
CA GLY A 439 1.49 -34.70 -10.72
C GLY A 439 0.36 -35.11 -11.66
N VAL A 440 0.51 -36.28 -12.28
CA VAL A 440 -0.52 -36.91 -13.12
C VAL A 440 -0.92 -38.26 -12.56
N GLY A 441 -2.23 -38.52 -12.50
CA GLY A 441 -2.81 -39.74 -11.96
C GLY A 441 -3.77 -40.43 -12.92
N SER A 442 -3.85 -41.76 -12.80
CA SER A 442 -4.78 -42.61 -13.54
C SER A 442 -5.46 -43.59 -12.58
N GLY A 443 -6.80 -43.63 -12.57
CA GLY A 443 -7.55 -44.45 -11.62
C GLY A 443 -7.29 -44.08 -10.16
N ASP A 444 -7.27 -45.08 -9.29
CA ASP A 444 -7.13 -44.92 -7.82
C ASP A 444 -5.67 -44.73 -7.37
N GLU A 445 -4.69 -44.71 -8.28
CA GLU A 445 -3.28 -44.53 -7.94
C GLU A 445 -2.95 -43.06 -7.63
N PRO A 446 -2.05 -42.78 -6.66
CA PRO A 446 -1.64 -41.42 -6.35
C PRO A 446 -0.97 -40.76 -7.56
N CYS A 447 -1.08 -39.43 -7.66
CA CYS A 447 -0.40 -38.67 -8.69
C CYS A 447 1.12 -38.91 -8.67
N SER A 448 1.67 -39.27 -9.83
CA SER A 448 3.10 -39.38 -10.04
C SER A 448 3.68 -38.05 -10.51
N THR A 449 4.87 -37.67 -10.01
CA THR A 449 5.53 -36.42 -10.40
C THR A 449 5.71 -36.34 -11.91
N TRP A 450 5.16 -35.30 -12.52
CA TRP A 450 5.36 -34.98 -13.93
C TRP A 450 6.28 -33.77 -14.11
N LEU A 451 6.09 -32.73 -13.28
CA LEU A 451 6.95 -31.56 -13.23
C LEU A 451 7.19 -31.17 -11.78
N GLU A 452 8.42 -30.83 -11.46
CA GLU A 452 8.81 -30.25 -10.18
C GLU A 452 9.79 -29.11 -10.47
N ALA A 453 9.47 -27.91 -9.99
CA ALA A 453 10.25 -26.70 -10.24
C ALA A 453 10.30 -25.83 -9.00
N SER A 454 11.34 -25.02 -8.89
CA SER A 454 11.42 -23.90 -7.96
C SER A 454 11.47 -22.63 -8.79
N VAL A 455 10.50 -21.75 -8.63
CA VAL A 455 10.33 -20.53 -9.44
C VAL A 455 10.32 -19.28 -8.56
N ALA A 456 10.84 -18.18 -9.11
CA ALA A 456 10.70 -16.86 -8.55
C ALA A 456 9.45 -16.21 -9.15
N LEU A 457 8.42 -16.04 -8.34
CA LEU A 457 7.18 -15.36 -8.72
C LEU A 457 7.26 -13.90 -8.30
N GLU A 458 6.98 -12.98 -9.22
CA GLU A 458 6.79 -11.56 -8.96
C GLU A 458 5.32 -11.21 -9.17
N ALA A 459 4.73 -10.51 -8.21
CA ALA A 459 3.41 -9.90 -8.30
C ALA A 459 3.55 -8.37 -8.25
N GLY A 460 3.29 -7.72 -9.37
CA GLY A 460 3.23 -6.27 -9.48
C GLY A 460 1.86 -5.74 -9.06
N LEU A 461 1.80 -4.87 -8.06
CA LEU A 461 0.60 -4.15 -7.68
C LEU A 461 0.44 -2.94 -8.61
N VAL A 462 -0.51 -2.98 -9.55
CA VAL A 462 -0.70 -1.96 -10.58
C VAL A 462 -1.98 -1.16 -10.30
N VAL A 463 -1.97 0.14 -10.59
CA VAL A 463 -3.16 1.00 -10.47
C VAL A 463 -3.75 1.27 -11.85
N HIS A 464 -4.94 0.74 -12.12
CA HIS A 464 -5.72 0.99 -13.32
C HIS A 464 -6.73 2.13 -13.09
N GLY A 465 -6.82 3.05 -14.07
CA GLY A 465 -7.77 4.17 -14.01
C GLY A 465 -7.56 5.15 -12.85
N GLY A 466 -6.50 4.98 -12.05
CA GLY A 466 -6.21 5.75 -10.85
C GLY A 466 -6.98 5.30 -9.60
N THR A 467 -7.82 4.27 -9.68
CA THR A 467 -8.68 3.82 -8.57
C THR A 467 -8.67 2.32 -8.35
N GLU A 468 -8.43 1.51 -9.37
CA GLU A 468 -8.45 0.04 -9.26
C GLU A 468 -7.04 -0.50 -9.06
N LEU A 469 -6.78 -1.17 -7.94
CA LEU A 469 -5.55 -1.89 -7.66
C LEU A 469 -5.68 -3.32 -8.19
N GLY A 470 -4.82 -3.73 -9.11
CA GLY A 470 -4.72 -5.09 -9.63
C GLY A 470 -3.38 -5.74 -9.32
N LEU A 471 -3.32 -7.07 -9.30
CA LEU A 471 -2.06 -7.82 -9.25
C LEU A 471 -1.74 -8.41 -10.62
N GLU A 472 -0.55 -8.10 -11.13
CA GLU A 472 0.02 -8.70 -12.34
C GLU A 472 1.12 -9.68 -11.96
N LEU A 473 1.00 -10.94 -12.38
CA LEU A 473 1.89 -12.02 -11.97
C LEU A 473 2.86 -12.39 -13.09
N ALA A 474 4.10 -12.70 -12.73
CA ALA A 474 5.12 -13.15 -13.68
C ALA A 474 6.15 -14.07 -13.00
N VAL A 475 6.50 -15.16 -13.66
CA VAL A 475 7.68 -15.96 -13.33
C VAL A 475 8.91 -15.27 -13.90
N THR A 476 9.80 -14.82 -13.03
CA THR A 476 10.99 -14.04 -13.40
C THR A 476 12.25 -14.89 -13.48
N ASP A 477 12.30 -16.00 -12.74
CA ASP A 477 13.43 -16.93 -12.69
C ASP A 477 12.93 -18.31 -12.20
N GLY A 478 13.74 -19.36 -12.34
CA GLY A 478 13.44 -20.67 -11.79
C GLY A 478 14.44 -21.75 -12.17
N ALA A 479 14.29 -22.94 -11.59
CA ALA A 479 15.00 -24.14 -12.02
C ALA A 479 14.08 -25.35 -12.02
N LEU A 480 14.36 -26.25 -12.96
CA LEU A 480 13.61 -27.48 -13.15
C LEU A 480 14.29 -28.59 -12.34
N LEU A 481 13.58 -29.12 -11.35
CA LEU A 481 14.07 -30.18 -10.46
C LEU A 481 13.77 -31.56 -11.05
N SER A 482 12.60 -31.71 -11.66
CA SER A 482 12.17 -32.94 -12.32
C SER A 482 11.23 -32.63 -13.48
N TYR A 483 11.41 -33.32 -14.60
CA TYR A 483 10.51 -33.21 -15.72
C TYR A 483 10.38 -34.54 -16.48
N ALA A 484 9.19 -35.13 -16.44
CA ALA A 484 8.93 -36.46 -16.98
C ALA A 484 8.70 -36.45 -18.51
N ALA A 485 8.71 -35.28 -19.16
CA ALA A 485 8.55 -35.20 -20.60
C ALA A 485 9.75 -35.87 -21.33
N PRO A 486 9.50 -36.72 -22.33
CA PRO A 486 10.55 -37.40 -23.06
C PRO A 486 11.30 -36.40 -23.95
N GLY A 487 12.61 -36.27 -23.77
CA GLY A 487 13.45 -35.39 -24.58
C GLY A 487 14.50 -34.68 -23.74
N ILE A 488 15.18 -33.71 -24.35
CA ILE A 488 16.02 -32.73 -23.67
C ILE A 488 15.44 -31.37 -24.06
N TYR A 489 14.94 -30.65 -23.08
CA TYR A 489 14.33 -29.35 -23.26
C TYR A 489 15.17 -28.30 -22.53
N PRO A 490 15.36 -27.10 -23.11
CA PRO A 490 15.98 -26.00 -22.40
C PRO A 490 15.18 -25.65 -21.13
N GLU A 491 15.88 -25.49 -20.00
CA GLU A 491 15.25 -25.18 -18.70
C GLU A 491 14.51 -23.85 -18.75
N ASP A 492 15.11 -22.84 -19.36
CA ASP A 492 14.54 -21.50 -19.56
C ASP A 492 13.24 -21.51 -20.37
N GLU A 493 13.15 -22.33 -21.43
CA GLU A 493 11.91 -22.47 -22.21
C GLU A 493 10.79 -23.15 -21.41
N VAL A 494 11.12 -24.12 -20.55
CA VAL A 494 10.11 -24.79 -19.70
C VAL A 494 9.65 -23.87 -18.59
N ILE A 495 10.58 -23.21 -17.88
CA ILE A 495 10.28 -22.29 -16.78
C ILE A 495 9.48 -21.07 -17.28
N GLY A 496 9.87 -20.46 -18.39
CA GLY A 496 9.13 -19.33 -18.97
C GLY A 496 7.74 -19.70 -19.50
N GLY A 497 7.44 -20.99 -19.66
CA GLY A 497 6.10 -21.46 -20.00
C GLY A 497 5.17 -21.62 -18.79
N LEU A 498 5.69 -21.54 -17.56
CA LEU A 498 4.92 -21.76 -16.33
C LEU A 498 4.00 -20.59 -15.98
N ASP A 499 4.20 -19.39 -16.52
CA ASP A 499 3.30 -18.24 -16.35
C ASP A 499 1.85 -18.61 -16.64
N VAL A 500 1.62 -19.25 -17.79
CA VAL A 500 0.27 -19.65 -18.23
C VAL A 500 -0.36 -20.65 -17.27
N LEU A 501 0.45 -21.50 -16.63
CA LEU A 501 -0.04 -22.46 -15.64
C LEU A 501 -0.41 -21.76 -14.33
N ILE A 502 0.41 -20.83 -13.85
CA ILE A 502 0.14 -20.07 -12.63
C ILE A 502 -1.11 -19.21 -12.81
N ASP A 503 -1.23 -18.48 -13.93
CA ASP A 503 -2.42 -17.69 -14.27
C ASP A 503 -3.69 -18.53 -14.32
N ALA A 504 -3.61 -19.70 -14.96
CA ALA A 504 -4.74 -20.62 -15.04
C ALA A 504 -5.14 -21.16 -13.67
N SER A 505 -4.16 -21.42 -12.79
CA SER A 505 -4.39 -21.94 -11.44
C SER A 505 -5.03 -20.89 -10.54
N ILE A 506 -4.59 -19.64 -10.67
CA ILE A 506 -5.12 -18.51 -9.90
C ILE A 506 -6.51 -18.12 -10.38
N SER A 507 -6.79 -18.23 -11.68
CA SER A 507 -8.14 -18.03 -12.23
C SER A 507 -9.16 -19.05 -11.69
N LEU A 508 -8.72 -20.18 -11.12
CA LEU A 508 -9.60 -21.14 -10.44
C LEU A 508 -9.92 -20.74 -9.00
N LEU A 509 -9.13 -19.86 -8.40
CA LEU A 509 -9.42 -19.26 -7.10
C LEU A 509 -10.46 -18.17 -7.35
N ASP A 510 -11.66 -18.32 -6.78
CA ASP A 510 -12.85 -17.45 -6.97
C ASP A 510 -12.68 -16.03 -6.37
N SER A 511 -11.44 -15.59 -6.15
CA SER A 511 -11.11 -14.32 -5.50
C SER A 511 -10.67 -13.29 -6.54
N PRO A 512 -11.37 -12.15 -6.66
CA PRO A 512 -10.89 -11.07 -7.51
C PRO A 512 -9.57 -10.53 -6.95
N LEU A 513 -8.50 -10.56 -7.76
CA LEU A 513 -7.21 -9.92 -7.45
C LEU A 513 -7.25 -8.40 -7.72
N THR A 514 -8.42 -7.81 -7.56
CA THR A 514 -8.69 -6.39 -7.83
C THR A 514 -9.37 -5.76 -6.62
N LEU A 515 -8.87 -4.61 -6.17
CA LEU A 515 -9.43 -3.82 -5.10
C LEU A 515 -9.69 -2.40 -5.61
N ASP A 516 -10.92 -1.90 -5.49
CA ASP A 516 -11.20 -0.50 -5.81
C ASP A 516 -10.87 0.38 -4.60
N VAL A 517 -9.91 1.28 -4.76
CA VAL A 517 -9.50 2.26 -3.74
C VAL A 517 -10.69 3.11 -3.28
N SER A 518 -11.71 3.30 -4.12
CA SER A 518 -12.92 4.03 -3.72
C SER A 518 -13.71 3.33 -2.62
N GLU A 519 -13.63 2.01 -2.52
CA GLU A 519 -14.27 1.26 -1.43
C GLU A 519 -13.62 1.58 -0.07
N LEU A 520 -12.32 1.93 -0.06
CA LEU A 520 -11.57 2.29 1.16
C LEU A 520 -12.05 3.60 1.78
N PHE A 521 -12.60 4.50 0.97
CA PHE A 521 -13.11 5.80 1.41
C PHE A 521 -14.62 5.78 1.73
N GLY A 522 -15.26 4.62 1.56
CA GLY A 522 -16.69 4.46 1.73
C GLY A 522 -17.51 5.07 0.59
N THR A 523 -18.78 4.64 0.49
CA THR A 523 -19.74 5.23 -0.47
C THR A 523 -20.58 6.35 0.14
N ASP A 524 -20.48 6.54 1.45
CA ASP A 524 -21.22 7.57 2.16
C ASP A 524 -20.59 8.94 1.91
N PRO A 525 -21.38 9.94 1.48
CA PRO A 525 -20.85 11.25 1.16
C PRO A 525 -20.33 11.95 2.43
N ILE A 526 -19.07 12.37 2.40
CA ILE A 526 -18.45 13.15 3.49
C ILE A 526 -18.97 14.58 3.37
N LEU A 527 -19.72 15.05 4.39
CA LEU A 527 -20.37 16.36 4.38
C LEU A 527 -21.23 16.62 3.12
N GLY A 528 -21.87 15.57 2.60
CA GLY A 528 -22.67 15.64 1.37
C GLY A 528 -21.88 15.72 0.07
N LEU A 529 -20.54 15.68 0.13
CA LEU A 529 -19.70 15.54 -1.05
C LEU A 529 -19.46 14.05 -1.34
N VAL A 530 -19.78 13.63 -2.56
CA VAL A 530 -19.40 12.31 -3.05
C VAL A 530 -17.90 12.34 -3.30
N THR A 531 -17.16 11.44 -2.65
CA THR A 531 -15.73 11.24 -2.88
C THR A 531 -15.54 10.35 -4.11
N THR A 532 -14.59 10.71 -4.96
CA THR A 532 -14.15 9.91 -6.11
C THR A 532 -12.63 9.86 -6.07
N PRO A 533 -12.06 9.11 -5.11
CA PRO A 533 -10.63 9.14 -4.85
C PRO A 533 -9.87 8.64 -6.08
N ARG A 534 -8.82 9.34 -6.47
CA ARG A 534 -7.92 8.98 -7.57
C ARG A 534 -6.48 9.22 -7.17
N LEU A 535 -5.65 8.18 -7.33
CA LEU A 535 -4.20 8.29 -7.23
C LEU A 535 -3.66 9.12 -8.40
N LEU A 536 -2.95 10.20 -8.08
CA LEU A 536 -2.37 11.12 -9.06
C LEU A 536 -0.97 10.68 -9.50
N GLY A 537 -0.28 9.89 -8.67
CA GLY A 537 1.06 9.39 -8.90
C GLY A 537 1.62 8.66 -7.69
N ALA A 538 2.89 8.28 -7.79
CA ALA A 538 3.69 7.78 -6.69
C ALA A 538 5.09 8.38 -6.80
N GLU A 539 5.60 8.97 -5.71
CA GLU A 539 6.89 9.66 -5.71
C GLU A 539 7.75 9.20 -4.53
N PRO A 540 9.09 9.16 -4.67
CA PRO A 540 9.96 8.85 -3.55
C PRO A 540 9.98 10.02 -2.57
N ILE A 541 9.93 9.74 -1.28
CA ILE A 541 10.11 10.77 -0.25
C ILE A 541 11.59 11.08 -0.11
N ARG A 542 11.94 12.36 -0.04
CA ARG A 542 13.34 12.78 0.07
C ARG A 542 13.66 13.34 1.46
N GLY A 543 14.80 12.96 2.01
CA GLY A 543 15.35 13.53 3.23
C GLY A 543 15.82 14.97 3.05
N ASP A 544 16.27 15.59 4.14
CA ASP A 544 16.82 16.96 4.14
C ASP A 544 18.07 17.10 3.27
N ASP A 545 18.78 15.99 3.01
CA ASP A 545 19.93 15.90 2.12
C ASP A 545 19.54 15.78 0.63
N GLY A 546 18.24 15.70 0.34
CA GLY A 546 17.69 15.55 -1.01
C GLY A 546 17.75 14.12 -1.58
N LEU A 547 18.27 13.15 -0.82
CA LEU A 547 18.27 11.75 -1.21
C LEU A 547 16.92 11.10 -0.88
N PRO A 548 16.46 10.11 -1.67
CA PRO A 548 15.32 9.30 -1.29
C PRO A 548 15.53 8.66 0.08
N ILE A 549 14.48 8.60 0.89
CA ILE A 549 14.44 7.80 2.11
C ILE A 549 13.99 6.40 1.68
N ASP A 550 14.82 5.42 1.96
CA ASP A 550 14.58 4.04 1.56
C ASP A 550 13.24 3.53 2.14
N GLY A 551 12.53 2.76 1.31
CA GLY A 551 11.25 2.16 1.67
C GLY A 551 10.05 3.11 1.72
N LEU A 552 10.21 4.43 1.57
CA LEU A 552 9.10 5.40 1.64
C LEU A 552 8.62 5.89 0.27
N VAL A 553 7.31 5.77 0.03
CA VAL A 553 6.63 6.31 -1.15
C VAL A 553 5.47 7.22 -0.76
N LEU A 554 5.37 8.34 -1.44
CA LEU A 554 4.29 9.32 -1.35
C LEU A 554 3.24 9.06 -2.43
N LEU A 555 1.98 9.01 -2.02
CA LEU A 555 0.81 8.87 -2.86
C LEU A 555 -0.05 10.14 -2.77
N PRO A 556 0.06 11.07 -3.73
CA PRO A 556 -0.89 12.15 -3.89
C PRO A 556 -2.24 11.61 -4.39
N ILE A 557 -3.33 12.00 -3.72
CA ILE A 557 -4.71 11.56 -3.97
C ILE A 557 -5.59 12.79 -4.19
N SER A 558 -6.37 12.77 -5.27
CA SER A 558 -7.52 13.66 -5.42
C SER A 558 -8.75 12.96 -4.86
N LEU A 559 -9.43 13.54 -3.89
CA LEU A 559 -10.65 13.02 -3.28
C LEU A 559 -11.90 13.52 -4.00
N TRP A 560 -11.85 14.73 -4.57
CA TRP A 560 -12.98 15.36 -5.26
C TRP A 560 -12.56 15.76 -6.66
N ASP A 561 -12.78 14.87 -7.63
CA ASP A 561 -12.45 15.17 -9.02
C ASP A 561 -13.48 16.18 -9.55
N ARG A 562 -13.08 17.44 -9.70
CA ARG A 562 -13.88 18.39 -10.48
C ARG A 562 -13.74 17.96 -11.93
N ALA A 563 -14.83 17.51 -12.55
CA ALA A 563 -14.90 17.50 -14.00
C ALA A 563 -14.45 18.89 -14.50
N PRO A 564 -13.46 18.98 -15.40
CA PRO A 564 -12.77 20.22 -15.75
C PRO A 564 -13.68 21.33 -16.28
#